data_AF-A0A9W7WLN1-F1
#
_entry.id   AF-A0A9W7WLN1-F1
#
_cell.length_a   1.000
_cell.length_b   1.000
_cell.length_c   1.000
_cell.angle_alpha   90.00
_cell.angle_beta   90.00
_cell.angle_gamma   90.00
#
_symmetry.space_group_name_H-M   'P 1'
#
loop_
_entity.id
_entity.type
_entity.pdbx_description
1 polymer ?
#
loop_
_entity_poly.entity_id
_entity_poly.type
_entity_poly.pdbx_seq_one_letter_code
_entity_poly.pdbx_strand_id
1 'polypeptide(L)'
;MHLFSHLLFLTVTLHFDVIMGGRAQRKQRQAEEKLRPYLGRVDPESLCQLLKCHSPIGSWCQVVDDRGLLVPKCVCPKTCPRQGAPVCSVLGKMYSNECLLHKEACRKKRRIGRAHTGVCLVSESQCTEEELGQFPYRLLDWFLLLSRMGERYTPAAPSQSCLTHTQRTQLAQRRFELLDRNRDGKLSRRDLKKLHYKRMPLEHCAQRFFQ
;
A
#
# COMPACT_ATOMS: atom_id res chain seq x y z
N MET A 1 -24.44 34.66 -67.71
CA MET A 1 -23.33 34.82 -66.76
C MET A 1 -23.88 35.25 -65.40
N HIS A 2 -24.19 34.30 -64.52
CA HIS A 2 -24.41 34.58 -63.10
C HIS A 2 -23.98 33.36 -62.29
N LEU A 3 -22.79 33.43 -61.71
CA LEU A 3 -22.38 32.59 -60.58
C LEU A 3 -21.99 33.55 -59.46
N PHE A 4 -22.84 33.65 -58.43
CA PHE A 4 -22.48 34.26 -57.16
C PHE A 4 -21.79 33.20 -56.30
N SER A 5 -20.50 33.41 -56.07
CA SER A 5 -19.65 32.63 -55.19
C SER A 5 -19.91 33.04 -53.73
N HIS A 6 -20.48 32.13 -52.94
CA HIS A 6 -20.48 32.25 -51.48
C HIS A 6 -19.30 31.45 -50.91
N LEU A 7 -18.23 32.15 -50.51
CA LEU A 7 -17.22 31.60 -49.63
C LEU A 7 -17.83 31.49 -48.22
N LEU A 8 -18.26 30.28 -47.86
CA LEU A 8 -18.61 29.94 -46.48
C LEU A 8 -17.31 29.73 -45.69
N PHE A 9 -17.08 30.59 -44.69
CA PHE A 9 -16.07 30.40 -43.66
C PHE A 9 -16.37 29.09 -42.90
N LEU A 10 -15.65 28.01 -43.21
CA LEU A 10 -15.61 26.82 -42.37
C LEU A 10 -14.73 27.12 -41.16
N THR A 11 -15.37 27.42 -40.04
CA THR A 11 -14.74 27.42 -38.72
C THR A 11 -14.19 26.01 -38.46
N VAL A 12 -12.86 25.88 -38.53
CA VAL A 12 -12.17 24.71 -38.00
C VAL A 12 -12.40 24.71 -36.49
N THR A 13 -13.46 24.03 -36.07
CA THR A 13 -13.64 23.67 -34.67
C THR A 13 -12.53 22.69 -34.36
N LEU A 14 -11.51 23.19 -33.66
CA LEU A 14 -10.49 22.38 -33.00
C LEU A 14 -11.20 21.49 -31.97
N HIS A 15 -11.75 20.36 -32.40
CA HIS A 15 -11.91 19.19 -31.55
C HIS A 15 -10.53 18.54 -31.37
N PHE A 16 -9.59 19.32 -30.84
CA PHE A 16 -8.61 18.75 -29.94
C PHE A 16 -9.39 18.39 -28.69
N ASP A 17 -9.98 17.19 -28.68
CA ASP A 17 -10.33 16.52 -27.44
C ASP A 17 -9.04 16.39 -26.64
N VAL A 18 -8.75 17.42 -25.87
CA VAL A 18 -7.78 17.42 -24.79
C VAL A 18 -8.36 16.44 -23.76
N ILE A 19 -8.19 15.14 -24.00
CA ILE A 19 -8.41 14.07 -23.01
C ILE A 19 -7.26 14.16 -21.99
N MET A 20 -7.18 15.29 -21.31
CA MET A 20 -6.34 15.49 -20.16
C MET A 20 -7.05 14.86 -18.97
N GLY A 21 -7.11 13.53 -19.01
CA GLY A 21 -7.62 12.68 -17.94
C GLY A 21 -7.23 13.16 -16.54
N GLY A 22 -8.04 12.82 -15.54
CA GLY A 22 -7.91 13.33 -14.17
C GLY A 22 -6.52 13.11 -13.55
N ARG A 23 -6.27 13.77 -12.40
CA ARG A 23 -4.96 13.76 -11.72
C ARG A 23 -4.33 12.36 -11.57
N ALA A 24 -5.14 11.33 -11.33
CA ALA A 24 -4.69 9.94 -11.22
C ALA A 24 -4.21 9.35 -12.56
N GLN A 25 -4.89 9.65 -13.67
CA GLN A 25 -4.51 9.20 -15.02
C GLN A 25 -3.22 9.91 -15.49
N ARG A 26 -3.03 11.19 -15.17
CA ARG A 26 -1.76 11.89 -15.45
C ARG A 26 -0.59 11.26 -14.69
N LYS A 27 -0.76 10.98 -13.40
CA LYS A 27 0.25 10.29 -12.58
C LYS A 27 0.55 8.88 -13.10
N GLN A 28 -0.45 8.15 -13.58
CA GLN A 28 -0.27 6.83 -14.17
C GLN A 28 0.61 6.92 -15.43
N ARG A 29 0.26 7.81 -16.36
CA ARG A 29 1.05 8.04 -17.60
C ARG A 29 2.51 8.38 -17.29
N GLN A 30 2.75 9.32 -16.37
CA GLN A 30 4.10 9.69 -15.95
C GLN A 30 4.88 8.51 -15.34
N ALA A 31 4.22 7.66 -14.56
CA ALA A 31 4.86 6.49 -13.96
C ALA A 31 5.25 5.43 -15.02
N GLU A 32 4.38 5.20 -16.01
CA GLU A 32 4.65 4.30 -17.13
C GLU A 32 5.74 4.84 -18.07
N GLU A 33 5.69 6.13 -18.40
CA GLU A 33 6.71 6.81 -19.22
C GLU A 33 8.09 6.75 -18.58
N LYS A 34 8.19 6.88 -17.25
CA LYS A 34 9.45 6.74 -16.51
C LYS A 34 10.08 5.35 -16.68
N LEU A 35 9.28 4.31 -16.91
CA LEU A 35 9.78 2.94 -17.11
C LEU A 35 10.08 2.61 -18.57
N ARG A 36 9.61 3.43 -19.53
CA ARG A 36 9.81 3.23 -20.97
C ARG A 36 11.26 2.95 -21.39
N PRO A 37 12.30 3.61 -20.82
CA PRO A 37 13.69 3.32 -21.17
C PRO A 37 14.17 1.91 -20.80
N TYR A 38 13.51 1.24 -19.85
CA TYR A 38 13.94 -0.06 -19.33
C TYR A 38 13.24 -1.25 -20.00
N LEU A 39 12.19 -0.99 -20.81
CA LEU A 39 11.47 -2.03 -21.53
C LEU A 39 12.41 -2.79 -22.48
N GLY A 40 12.39 -4.12 -22.40
CA GLY A 40 13.27 -5.00 -23.19
C GLY A 40 14.74 -5.03 -22.73
N ARG A 41 15.13 -4.25 -21.72
CA ARG A 41 16.49 -4.21 -21.16
C ARG A 41 16.60 -4.81 -19.77
N VAL A 42 15.49 -4.86 -19.05
CA VAL A 42 15.40 -5.29 -17.65
C VAL A 42 14.30 -6.34 -17.55
N ASP A 43 14.46 -7.25 -16.59
CA ASP A 43 13.44 -8.25 -16.24
C ASP A 43 12.06 -7.59 -16.01
N PRO A 44 10.99 -7.99 -16.73
CA PRO A 44 9.68 -7.36 -16.64
C PRO A 44 9.05 -7.40 -15.24
N GLU A 45 9.29 -8.46 -14.46
CA GLU A 45 8.74 -8.57 -13.11
C GLU A 45 9.35 -7.53 -12.16
N SER A 46 10.65 -7.27 -12.28
CA SER A 46 11.31 -6.20 -11.53
C SER A 46 10.74 -4.81 -11.85
N LEU A 47 10.28 -4.58 -13.09
CA LEU A 47 9.63 -3.32 -13.48
C LEU A 47 8.27 -3.17 -12.80
N CYS A 48 7.53 -4.27 -12.59
CA CYS A 48 6.28 -4.24 -11.85
C CYS A 48 6.46 -3.89 -10.37
N GLN A 49 7.61 -4.18 -9.78
CA GLN A 49 7.93 -3.76 -8.40
C GLN A 49 8.12 -2.24 -8.30
N LEU A 50 8.55 -1.59 -9.38
CA LEU A 50 8.76 -0.15 -9.47
C LEU A 50 7.48 0.61 -9.87
N LEU A 51 6.61 0.00 -10.68
CA LEU A 51 5.40 0.63 -11.19
C LEU A 51 4.31 0.74 -10.12
N LYS A 52 4.03 1.98 -9.68
CA LYS A 52 2.91 2.26 -8.78
C LYS A 52 1.64 2.55 -9.55
N CYS A 53 0.64 1.70 -9.42
CA CYS A 53 -0.65 1.90 -10.07
C CYS A 53 -1.48 2.99 -9.38
N HIS A 54 -1.72 4.08 -10.12
CA HIS A 54 -2.55 5.21 -9.74
C HIS A 54 -3.94 5.16 -10.37
N SER A 55 -4.06 4.60 -11.57
CA SER A 55 -5.30 4.48 -12.33
C SER A 55 -5.29 3.18 -13.15
N PRO A 56 -6.43 2.46 -13.27
CA PRO A 56 -7.67 2.64 -12.52
C PRO A 56 -7.50 2.37 -11.02
N ILE A 57 -8.41 2.83 -10.17
CA ILE A 57 -8.27 2.63 -8.71
C ILE A 57 -8.40 1.15 -8.38
N GLY A 58 -7.43 0.63 -7.61
CA GLY A 58 -7.38 -0.76 -7.18
C GLY A 58 -6.58 -1.67 -8.12
N SER A 59 -6.12 -1.17 -9.27
CA SER A 59 -5.28 -1.94 -10.18
C SER A 59 -3.93 -2.28 -9.57
N TRP A 60 -3.32 -3.30 -10.14
CA TRP A 60 -1.97 -3.78 -9.81
C TRP A 60 -1.15 -3.98 -11.06
N CYS A 61 0.16 -3.98 -10.91
CA CYS A 61 1.04 -4.24 -12.03
C CYS A 61 1.03 -5.72 -12.36
N GLN A 62 0.85 -6.04 -13.63
CA GLN A 62 1.01 -7.37 -14.18
C GLN A 62 1.84 -7.26 -15.46
N VAL A 63 2.76 -8.20 -15.66
CA VAL A 63 3.49 -8.34 -16.91
C VAL A 63 2.53 -8.87 -17.97
N VAL A 64 2.43 -8.16 -19.09
CA VAL A 64 1.59 -8.56 -20.22
C VAL A 64 2.41 -8.53 -21.51
N ASP A 65 2.06 -9.38 -22.46
CA ASP A 65 2.61 -9.32 -23.81
C ASP A 65 1.96 -8.15 -24.57
N ASP A 66 2.80 -7.24 -25.07
CA ASP A 66 2.43 -6.19 -26.01
C ASP A 66 3.21 -6.38 -27.30
N ARG A 67 2.62 -7.12 -28.26
CA ARG A 67 3.20 -7.37 -29.59
C ARG A 67 4.58 -8.04 -29.53
N GLY A 68 4.71 -9.08 -28.72
CA GLY A 68 5.94 -9.85 -28.52
C GLY A 68 6.93 -9.22 -27.53
N LEU A 69 6.55 -8.11 -26.89
CA LEU A 69 7.32 -7.47 -25.84
C LEU A 69 6.59 -7.58 -24.50
N LEU A 70 7.24 -8.19 -23.51
CA LEU A 70 6.73 -8.23 -22.14
C LEU A 70 6.87 -6.86 -21.48
N VAL A 71 5.75 -6.27 -21.10
CA VAL A 71 5.69 -4.92 -20.51
C VAL A 71 4.88 -4.92 -19.21
N PRO A 72 5.28 -4.12 -18.20
CA PRO A 72 4.50 -3.92 -16.99
C PRO A 72 3.26 -3.06 -17.31
N LYS A 73 2.05 -3.56 -17.05
CA LYS A 73 0.81 -2.76 -17.15
C LYS A 73 0.00 -2.82 -15.87
N CYS A 74 -0.63 -1.69 -15.53
CA CYS A 74 -1.57 -1.63 -14.42
C CYS A 74 -2.96 -2.14 -14.85
N VAL A 75 -3.33 -3.32 -14.36
CA VAL A 75 -4.55 -4.03 -14.79
C VAL A 75 -5.53 -4.22 -13.64
N CYS A 76 -6.81 -4.35 -13.99
CA CYS A 76 -7.84 -4.85 -13.10
C CYS A 76 -8.14 -6.31 -13.45
N PRO A 77 -7.73 -7.28 -12.62
CA PRO A 77 -7.90 -8.69 -12.96
C PRO A 77 -9.39 -9.06 -13.00
N LYS A 78 -9.82 -9.63 -14.13
CA LYS A 78 -11.18 -10.20 -14.29
C LYS A 78 -11.21 -11.66 -13.85
N THR A 79 -10.17 -12.40 -14.23
CA THR A 79 -9.92 -13.78 -13.85
C THR A 79 -8.69 -13.85 -12.94
N CYS A 80 -8.67 -14.84 -12.06
CA CYS A 80 -7.53 -15.09 -11.17
C CYS A 80 -7.16 -16.56 -11.21
N PRO A 81 -5.87 -16.90 -11.07
CA PRO A 81 -5.43 -18.27 -10.93
C PRO A 81 -6.12 -18.93 -9.73
N ARG A 82 -6.36 -20.25 -9.85
CA ARG A 82 -6.90 -21.07 -8.75
C ARG A 82 -5.84 -21.45 -7.72
N GLN A 83 -4.56 -21.33 -8.08
CA GLN A 83 -3.44 -21.61 -7.19
C GLN A 83 -3.56 -20.77 -5.91
N GLY A 84 -3.41 -21.45 -4.78
CA GLY A 84 -3.45 -20.86 -3.45
C GLY A 84 -2.08 -20.31 -3.07
N ALA A 85 -2.03 -19.04 -2.72
CA ALA A 85 -0.88 -18.37 -2.12
C ALA A 85 -1.44 -17.28 -1.22
N PRO A 86 -1.95 -17.63 -0.01
CA PRO A 86 -2.77 -16.73 0.78
C PRO A 86 -2.03 -15.43 1.07
N VAL A 87 -2.78 -14.34 1.10
CA VAL A 87 -2.25 -13.02 1.48
C VAL A 87 -3.19 -12.35 2.48
N CYS A 88 -2.59 -11.63 3.41
CA CYS A 88 -3.33 -10.72 4.26
C CYS A 88 -3.37 -9.33 3.62
N SER A 89 -4.51 -8.64 3.71
CA SER A 89 -4.63 -7.25 3.24
C SER A 89 -4.33 -6.23 4.34
N VAL A 90 -4.13 -4.97 3.97
CA VAL A 90 -4.04 -3.81 4.90
C VAL A 90 -5.29 -3.62 5.77
N LEU A 91 -6.38 -4.33 5.49
CA LEU A 91 -7.62 -4.23 6.24
C LEU A 91 -7.85 -5.44 7.16
N GLY A 92 -6.86 -6.32 7.32
CA GLY A 92 -7.02 -7.55 8.12
C GLY A 92 -7.91 -8.59 7.45
N LYS A 93 -8.26 -8.43 6.17
CA LYS A 93 -8.99 -9.45 5.41
C LYS A 93 -8.01 -10.37 4.69
N MET A 94 -8.18 -11.69 4.85
CA MET A 94 -7.44 -12.71 4.12
C MET A 94 -8.02 -12.91 2.71
N TYR A 95 -7.14 -13.17 1.74
CA TYR A 95 -7.50 -13.58 0.39
C TYR A 95 -6.69 -14.83 0.00
N SER A 96 -7.29 -15.75 -0.75
CA SER A 96 -6.62 -17.00 -1.15
C SER A 96 -5.40 -16.77 -2.05
N ASN A 97 -5.34 -15.63 -2.74
CA ASN A 97 -4.16 -15.13 -3.44
C ASN A 97 -4.23 -13.61 -3.68
N GLU A 98 -3.10 -13.03 -4.10
CA GLU A 98 -2.98 -11.59 -4.35
C GLU A 98 -3.84 -11.08 -5.51
N CYS A 99 -4.06 -11.90 -6.54
CA CYS A 99 -4.96 -11.55 -7.63
C CYS A 99 -6.38 -11.29 -7.12
N LEU A 100 -6.90 -12.15 -6.22
CA LEU A 100 -8.24 -11.98 -5.64
C LEU A 100 -8.36 -10.71 -4.80
N LEU A 101 -7.29 -10.33 -4.08
CA LEU A 101 -7.21 -9.06 -3.36
C LEU A 101 -7.38 -7.87 -4.32
N HIS A 102 -6.61 -7.85 -5.42
CA HIS A 102 -6.68 -6.77 -6.40
C HIS A 102 -7.95 -6.79 -7.25
N LYS A 103 -8.54 -7.96 -7.50
CA LYS A 103 -9.85 -8.11 -8.13
C LYS A 103 -10.93 -7.44 -7.29
N GLU A 104 -10.94 -7.67 -5.98
CA GLU A 104 -11.86 -6.97 -5.07
C GLU A 104 -11.58 -5.46 -5.04
N ALA A 105 -10.32 -5.06 -4.93
CA ALA A 105 -9.90 -3.66 -4.90
C ALA A 105 -10.40 -2.87 -6.12
N CYS A 106 -10.19 -3.42 -7.32
CA CYS A 106 -10.67 -2.85 -8.58
C CYS A 106 -12.20 -2.82 -8.65
N ARG A 107 -12.88 -3.94 -8.35
CA ARG A 107 -14.35 -4.01 -8.39
C ARG A 107 -14.99 -2.97 -7.48
N LYS A 108 -14.43 -2.79 -6.29
CA LYS A 108 -14.91 -1.81 -5.30
C LYS A 108 -14.39 -0.39 -5.54
N LYS A 109 -13.53 -0.16 -6.55
CA LYS A 109 -12.84 1.11 -6.81
C LYS A 109 -12.14 1.66 -5.56
N ARG A 110 -11.48 0.78 -4.79
CA ARG A 110 -10.80 1.12 -3.52
C ARG A 110 -9.36 0.65 -3.54
N ARG A 111 -8.48 1.41 -2.88
CA ARG A 111 -7.08 0.98 -2.67
C ARG A 111 -7.03 -0.03 -1.52
N ILE A 112 -6.89 -1.30 -1.85
CA ILE A 112 -6.59 -2.37 -0.90
C ILE A 112 -5.17 -2.83 -1.22
N GLY A 113 -4.26 -2.71 -0.26
CA GLY A 113 -2.88 -3.17 -0.41
C GLY A 113 -2.66 -4.51 0.29
N ARG A 114 -1.66 -5.26 -0.15
CA ARG A 114 -1.13 -6.42 0.57
C ARG A 114 -0.45 -5.99 1.87
N ALA A 115 -0.64 -6.76 2.92
CA ALA A 115 0.02 -6.64 4.21
C ALA A 115 1.29 -7.45 4.28
N HIS A 116 1.11 -8.74 4.13
CA HIS A 116 2.15 -9.73 4.07
C HIS A 116 1.59 -10.90 3.28
N THR A 117 2.51 -11.75 2.83
CA THR A 117 2.18 -13.08 2.32
C THR A 117 1.82 -13.99 3.49
N GLY A 118 1.02 -15.02 3.22
CA GLY A 118 0.43 -15.89 4.24
C GLY A 118 -0.97 -15.45 4.67
N VAL A 119 -1.58 -16.29 5.50
CA VAL A 119 -2.85 -16.00 6.18
C VAL A 119 -2.71 -14.78 7.09
N CYS A 120 -3.78 -14.04 7.34
CA CYS A 120 -3.71 -12.99 8.37
C CYS A 120 -3.37 -13.62 9.71
N LEU A 121 -2.49 -12.97 10.48
CA LEU A 121 -2.44 -13.20 11.92
C LEU A 121 -3.83 -12.80 12.45
N VAL A 122 -4.40 -13.66 13.30
CA VAL A 122 -5.83 -13.74 13.60
C VAL A 122 -6.50 -12.36 13.67
N SER A 123 -7.25 -12.02 12.62
CA SER A 123 -7.88 -10.71 12.43
C SER A 123 -9.40 -10.78 12.40
N GLU A 124 -9.97 -11.96 12.71
CA GLU A 124 -11.42 -12.15 12.87
C GLU A 124 -11.86 -12.26 14.33
N SER A 125 -10.94 -12.40 15.30
CA SER A 125 -11.32 -12.23 16.71
C SER A 125 -11.54 -10.74 16.99
N GLN A 126 -12.70 -10.41 17.55
CA GLN A 126 -12.83 -9.16 18.30
C GLN A 126 -11.71 -9.15 19.34
N CYS A 127 -10.97 -8.05 19.44
CA CYS A 127 -9.97 -7.88 20.49
C CYS A 127 -10.67 -8.00 21.85
N THR A 128 -10.37 -9.06 22.59
CA THR A 128 -10.97 -9.26 23.93
C THR A 128 -10.45 -8.22 24.91
N GLU A 129 -11.13 -8.02 26.04
CA GLU A 129 -10.64 -7.10 27.08
C GLU A 129 -9.27 -7.53 27.61
N GLU A 130 -9.04 -8.85 27.74
CA GLU A 130 -7.75 -9.39 28.18
C GLU A 130 -6.64 -9.09 27.16
N GLU A 131 -6.91 -9.28 25.87
CA GLU A 131 -5.95 -8.96 24.81
C GLU A 131 -5.65 -7.46 24.75
N LEU A 132 -6.69 -6.62 24.92
CA LEU A 132 -6.52 -5.17 24.97
C LEU A 132 -5.68 -4.75 26.17
N GLY A 133 -5.90 -5.36 27.34
CA GLY A 133 -5.08 -5.12 28.54
C GLY A 133 -3.61 -5.52 28.36
N GLN A 134 -3.34 -6.55 27.56
CA GLN A 134 -1.97 -7.00 27.25
C GLN A 134 -1.30 -6.16 26.15
N PHE A 135 -2.08 -5.52 25.29
CA PHE A 135 -1.59 -4.82 24.10
C PHE A 135 -0.49 -3.78 24.39
N PRO A 136 -0.58 -2.89 25.40
CA PRO A 136 0.46 -1.91 25.69
C PRO A 136 1.83 -2.52 25.99
N TYR A 137 1.85 -3.64 26.72
CA TYR A 137 3.08 -4.35 27.08
C TYR A 137 3.71 -4.98 25.84
N ARG A 138 2.90 -5.65 25.01
CA ARG A 138 3.36 -6.25 23.75
C ARG A 138 3.85 -5.21 22.74
N LEU A 139 3.19 -4.05 22.69
CA LEU A 139 3.59 -2.92 21.85
C LEU A 139 4.96 -2.38 22.27
N LEU A 140 5.17 -2.19 23.58
CA LEU A 140 6.45 -1.76 24.12
C LEU A 140 7.56 -2.79 23.84
N ASP A 141 7.26 -4.10 23.84
CA ASP A 141 8.21 -5.17 23.58
C ASP A 141 8.70 -5.08 22.15
N TRP A 142 7.74 -4.87 21.26
CA TRP A 142 7.99 -4.65 19.85
C TRP A 142 8.83 -3.39 19.61
N PHE A 143 8.55 -2.29 20.30
CA PHE A 143 9.38 -1.07 20.22
C PHE A 143 10.80 -1.27 20.71
N LEU A 144 10.97 -2.06 21.78
CA LEU A 144 12.28 -2.43 22.31
C LEU A 144 13.05 -3.28 21.29
N LEU A 145 12.41 -4.26 20.67
CA LEU A 145 13.00 -5.08 19.60
C LEU A 145 13.40 -4.23 18.37
N LEU A 146 12.50 -3.35 17.90
CA LEU A 146 12.78 -2.48 16.76
C LEU A 146 13.93 -1.50 17.03
N SER A 147 14.06 -1.01 18.26
CA SER A 147 15.18 -0.15 18.66
C SER A 147 16.50 -0.91 18.61
N ARG A 148 16.52 -2.17 19.07
CA ARG A 148 17.72 -3.03 19.02
C ARG A 148 18.12 -3.48 17.62
N MET A 149 17.18 -3.56 16.66
CA MET A 149 17.51 -3.93 15.28
C MET A 149 18.08 -2.76 14.47
N GLY A 150 17.99 -1.52 14.97
CA GLY A 150 18.57 -0.33 14.34
C GLY A 150 20.00 -0.01 14.82
N GLU A 151 20.39 -0.51 15.99
CA GLU A 151 21.74 -0.42 16.56
C GLU A 151 22.40 -1.80 16.45
N ARG A 152 23.73 -1.90 16.34
CA ARG A 152 24.41 -3.20 16.21
C ARG A 152 23.99 -4.10 17.37
N TYR A 153 23.45 -5.29 17.07
CA TYR A 153 22.93 -6.26 18.04
C TYR A 153 23.90 -6.44 19.21
N THR A 154 23.52 -5.98 20.41
CA THR A 154 24.26 -6.18 21.65
C THR A 154 23.64 -7.33 22.45
N PRO A 155 24.38 -8.43 22.69
CA PRO A 155 23.86 -9.62 23.38
C PRO A 155 23.41 -9.40 24.83
N ALA A 156 23.79 -8.28 25.46
CA ALA A 156 23.52 -7.97 26.87
C ALA A 156 22.24 -7.13 27.11
N ALA A 157 21.40 -6.92 26.09
CA ALA A 157 20.22 -6.06 26.23
C ALA A 157 19.13 -6.71 27.13
N PRO A 158 18.70 -6.05 28.22
CA PRO A 158 17.73 -6.62 29.16
C PRO A 158 16.36 -6.90 28.51
N SER A 159 15.61 -7.88 29.05
CA SER A 159 14.20 -8.08 28.70
C SER A 159 13.34 -6.93 29.24
N GLN A 160 12.10 -6.79 28.75
CA GLN A 160 11.20 -5.72 29.17
C GLN A 160 10.90 -5.72 30.68
N SER A 161 10.93 -6.90 31.29
CA SER A 161 10.82 -7.10 32.73
C SER A 161 11.93 -6.39 33.52
N CYS A 162 13.04 -6.05 32.87
CA CYS A 162 14.14 -5.31 33.47
C CYS A 162 14.03 -3.79 33.28
N LEU A 163 13.04 -3.29 32.52
CA LEU A 163 12.84 -1.85 32.34
C LEU A 163 11.97 -1.28 33.46
N THR A 164 12.44 -0.18 34.05
CA THR A 164 11.67 0.64 35.00
C THR A 164 10.50 1.33 34.30
N HIS A 165 9.54 1.83 35.07
CA HIS A 165 8.41 2.60 34.53
C HIS A 165 8.89 3.81 33.71
N THR A 166 9.88 4.56 34.20
CA THR A 166 10.46 5.72 33.51
C THR A 166 11.09 5.34 32.16
N GLN A 167 11.82 4.22 32.11
CA GLN A 167 12.42 3.73 30.87
C GLN A 167 11.36 3.30 29.84
N ARG A 168 10.27 2.66 30.29
CA ARG A 168 9.14 2.30 29.41
C ARG A 168 8.48 3.54 28.84
N THR A 169 8.23 4.55 29.67
CA THR A 169 7.63 5.82 29.25
C THR A 169 8.52 6.54 28.24
N GLN A 170 9.83 6.63 28.49
CA GLN A 170 10.77 7.26 27.56
C GLN A 170 10.84 6.53 26.21
N LEU A 171 10.84 5.18 26.22
CA LEU A 171 10.81 4.38 25.00
C LEU A 171 9.51 4.61 24.21
N ALA A 172 8.36 4.61 24.89
CA ALA A 172 7.07 4.91 24.30
C ALA A 172 7.06 6.30 23.66
N GLN A 173 7.46 7.33 24.42
CA GLN A 173 7.51 8.73 24.01
C GLN A 173 8.37 8.91 22.75
N ARG A 174 9.62 8.42 22.79
CA ARG A 174 10.54 8.51 21.66
C ARG A 174 9.95 7.84 20.42
N ARG A 175 9.30 6.71 20.58
CA ARG A 175 8.70 6.00 19.44
C ARG A 175 7.44 6.68 18.92
N PHE A 176 6.64 7.23 19.81
CA PHE A 176 5.46 8.01 19.48
C PHE A 176 5.84 9.21 18.61
N GLU A 177 6.83 10.01 19.01
CA GLU A 177 7.32 11.17 18.27
C GLU A 177 7.85 10.81 16.86
N LEU A 178 8.46 9.63 16.72
CA LEU A 178 8.92 9.13 15.41
C LEU A 178 7.76 8.75 14.47
N LEU A 179 6.62 8.34 15.04
CA LEU A 179 5.46 7.86 14.31
C LEU A 179 4.47 9.01 14.02
N ASP A 180 4.23 9.91 14.98
CA ASP A 180 3.36 11.09 14.87
C ASP A 180 3.98 12.18 13.98
N ARG A 181 3.81 12.02 12.67
CA ARG A 181 4.44 12.89 11.67
C ARG A 181 3.73 14.23 11.51
N ASN A 182 2.42 14.24 11.71
CA ASN A 182 1.59 15.43 11.64
C ASN A 182 1.55 16.19 12.97
N ARG A 183 2.14 15.63 14.04
CA ARG A 183 2.26 16.25 15.38
C ARG A 183 0.89 16.60 15.94
N ASP A 184 -0.09 15.73 15.73
CA ASP A 184 -1.46 15.92 16.21
C ASP A 184 -1.69 15.26 17.58
N GLY A 185 -0.65 14.66 18.17
CA GLY A 185 -0.74 13.98 19.46
C GLY A 185 -1.51 12.66 19.37
N LYS A 186 -1.72 12.12 18.17
CA LYS A 186 -2.38 10.82 17.95
C LYS A 186 -1.62 9.98 16.92
N LEU A 187 -1.72 8.65 17.03
CA LEU A 187 -1.19 7.74 16.02
C LEU A 187 -2.31 7.21 15.14
N SER A 188 -2.58 7.89 14.03
CA SER A 188 -3.58 7.45 13.07
C SER A 188 -3.15 6.17 12.35
N ARG A 189 -4.10 5.49 11.67
CA ARG A 189 -3.78 4.39 10.74
C ARG A 189 -2.73 4.76 9.69
N ARG A 190 -2.59 6.05 9.35
CA ARG A 190 -1.60 6.53 8.40
C ARG A 190 -0.20 6.56 8.99
N ASP A 191 -0.09 6.94 10.26
CA ASP A 191 1.17 7.03 11.02
C ASP A 191 1.70 5.62 11.32
N LEU A 192 0.79 4.74 11.74
CA LEU A 192 1.07 3.33 11.99
C LEU A 192 1.40 2.52 10.73
N LYS A 193 1.12 3.03 9.52
CA LYS A 193 1.42 2.34 8.25
C LYS A 193 2.91 2.06 8.05
N LYS A 194 3.79 2.88 8.65
CA LYS A 194 5.25 2.74 8.57
C LYS A 194 5.82 1.80 9.61
N LEU A 195 5.14 1.64 10.74
CA LEU A 195 5.37 0.50 11.59
C LEU A 195 4.96 -0.73 10.76
N HIS A 196 5.72 -1.82 10.79
CA HIS A 196 5.23 -3.10 10.28
C HIS A 196 4.12 -3.62 11.20
N TYR A 197 3.03 -2.85 11.38
CA TYR A 197 1.99 -3.09 12.37
C TYR A 197 1.32 -4.46 12.15
N LYS A 198 1.37 -4.98 10.93
CA LYS A 198 0.89 -6.33 10.58
C LYS A 198 1.78 -7.48 11.06
N ARG A 199 2.96 -7.16 11.57
CA ARG A 199 3.86 -8.10 12.24
C ARG A 199 3.90 -7.83 13.75
N MET A 200 3.14 -6.85 14.22
CA MET A 200 3.05 -6.52 15.63
C MET A 200 2.20 -7.60 16.31
N PRO A 201 2.56 -8.04 17.52
CA PRO A 201 1.68 -8.92 18.29
C PRO A 201 0.35 -8.21 18.60
N LEU A 202 -0.76 -8.97 18.52
CA LEU A 202 -2.12 -8.47 18.81
C LEU A 202 -2.52 -7.25 17.97
N GLU A 203 -2.14 -7.20 16.70
CA GLU A 203 -2.40 -6.06 15.82
C GLU A 203 -3.89 -5.77 15.62
N HIS A 204 -4.76 -6.77 15.80
CA HIS A 204 -6.21 -6.60 15.78
C HIS A 204 -6.71 -5.69 16.91
N CYS A 205 -6.01 -5.63 18.04
CA CYS A 205 -6.29 -4.71 19.14
C CYS A 205 -5.81 -3.27 18.89
N ALA A 206 -4.86 -3.07 17.98
CA ALA A 206 -4.22 -1.78 17.76
C ALA A 206 -5.23 -0.70 17.36
N GLN A 207 -6.20 -1.03 16.52
CA GLN A 207 -7.21 -0.06 16.11
C GLN A 207 -8.03 0.45 17.30
N ARG A 208 -8.44 -0.45 18.20
CA ARG A 208 -9.21 -0.09 19.40
C ARG A 208 -8.35 0.69 20.39
N PHE A 209 -7.07 0.32 20.53
CA PHE A 209 -6.15 0.95 21.46
C PHE A 209 -5.77 2.39 21.06
N PHE A 210 -5.58 2.67 19.77
CA PHE A 210 -5.13 3.99 19.28
C PHE A 210 -6.28 4.92 18.84
N GLN A 211 -7.54 4.50 18.99
CA GLN A 211 -8.72 5.34 18.76
C GLN A 211 -8.88 6.36 19.88
#